data_AF-A0A7X7JM53-F1
#
_entry.id   AF-A0A7X7JM53-F1
#
_cell.length_a   1.000
_cell.length_b   1.000
_cell.length_c   1.000
_cell.angle_alpha   90.00
_cell.angle_beta   90.00
_cell.angle_gamma   90.00
#
_symmetry.space_group_name_H-M   'P 1'
#
loop_
_entity.id
_entity.type
_entity.pdbx_description
1 polymer ?
#
loop_
_entity_poly.entity_id
_entity_poly.type
_entity_poly.pdbx_seq_one_letter_code
_entity_poly.pdbx_strand_id
1 'polypeptide(L)'
;MRNRAFMRLGSIIGLTSLGLAALGVACDSGRPDEPVPRARISQHQEQTYSIELRVPATVVPFAPVLVASERMKIGADAVIDPADGDGAPVVALGNDLFRVEPGAALNDVWSRGPLDLRDGTHVGGTIHAAELSTGHDVTLDGQYDFDPVFEPEVKLGWQVTYPEVSGAAVHLEPGQTSVLPPGRYASARTARDATLKLTSGSYYFDQGLELDSQGVLELDQSGGAVAVYANRVHFRGSVHTTTADRPNLLIAALGNEPVFVESSYDGALLAPRGSIVLRHVEGGHSGYFAAKEIEVDARAQVHYRLPRAVLEVAGIDPDECLSVGALPAPDEVPVGEVVQIESTSCQAACNPKALCSGHGTCVAGGTEGGITCDCEAGWTGAECEVPELVVPTSTGPAPPLTGSGPAEERVDAFMDWILRARVAEIPKALERTFAVHGDETLGAALVNRFNAVRDSDAMEALMVLSVLGEIRTDAGYDLFVSVLAEPLPPPSEGHGENPERGRLLGYQIKAVHGIGYLFTPAADAKLLELADQHEAQVVRAQAIRTYTFRQGNGARDIARAAARPEEQWFVDRFENRDLDSGKTFDERLEEFTTKHPDLVQPAQP
;
A
#
# COMPACT_ATOMS: atom_id res chain seq x y z
N MET A 1 -17.05 1.69 63.76
CA MET A 1 -18.35 0.99 63.85
C MET A 1 -18.31 -0.17 62.86
N ARG A 2 -18.50 -1.41 63.37
CA ARG A 2 -18.70 -2.73 62.71
C ARG A 2 -17.85 -3.01 61.45
N ASN A 3 -16.81 -3.85 61.41
CA ASN A 3 -16.45 -5.12 62.06
C ASN A 3 -17.52 -6.22 62.06
N ARG A 4 -17.27 -7.30 61.31
CA ARG A 4 -17.45 -8.70 61.76
C ARG A 4 -16.74 -9.69 60.84
N ALA A 5 -15.69 -10.31 61.40
CA ALA A 5 -15.17 -11.61 61.05
C ALA A 5 -16.16 -12.72 61.48
N PHE A 6 -16.08 -13.90 60.87
CA PHE A 6 -16.20 -15.17 61.59
C PHE A 6 -15.43 -16.29 60.91
N MET A 7 -14.86 -17.12 61.78
CA MET A 7 -13.82 -18.13 61.64
C MET A 7 -14.43 -19.47 62.08
N ARG A 8 -13.98 -20.61 61.53
CA ARG A 8 -13.64 -21.89 62.21
C ARG A 8 -13.61 -23.05 61.19
N LEU A 9 -12.58 -23.89 61.02
CA LEU A 9 -11.73 -24.77 61.87
C LEU A 9 -12.30 -26.18 62.17
N GLY A 10 -11.50 -27.21 61.87
CA GLY A 10 -11.47 -28.55 62.50
C GLY A 10 -11.61 -29.72 61.50
N SER A 11 -10.59 -30.51 61.13
CA SER A 11 -9.80 -31.54 61.90
C SER A 11 -10.63 -32.82 62.18
N ILE A 12 -10.18 -34.09 62.19
CA ILE A 12 -8.97 -34.91 61.86
C ILE A 12 -9.29 -36.34 62.44
N ILE A 13 -8.72 -37.45 61.91
CA ILE A 13 -8.59 -38.84 62.51
C ILE A 13 -9.90 -39.68 62.62
N GLY A 14 -9.96 -41.01 62.40
CA GLY A 14 -8.99 -42.04 62.04
C GLY A 14 -9.51 -43.48 62.36
N LEU A 15 -8.94 -44.46 61.63
CA LEU A 15 -8.64 -45.88 61.95
C LEU A 15 -9.69 -46.90 62.49
N THR A 16 -9.71 -48.04 61.77
CA THR A 16 -9.67 -49.47 62.19
C THR A 16 -10.89 -50.16 62.83
N SER A 17 -11.37 -51.27 62.28
CA SER A 17 -10.86 -52.65 62.46
C SER A 17 -11.80 -53.77 61.94
N LEU A 18 -11.16 -54.87 61.56
CA LEU A 18 -11.50 -56.28 61.25
C LEU A 18 -12.89 -56.90 61.55
N GLY A 19 -13.27 -57.90 60.72
CA GLY A 19 -14.11 -59.05 61.17
C GLY A 19 -14.78 -59.95 60.09
N LEU A 20 -14.05 -60.99 59.66
CA LEU A 20 -14.38 -62.27 58.95
C LEU A 20 -15.81 -62.70 58.48
N ALA A 21 -15.80 -63.19 57.22
CA ALA A 21 -16.27 -64.50 56.69
C ALA A 21 -17.76 -64.81 56.39
N ALA A 22 -18.06 -65.03 55.09
CA ALA A 22 -18.90 -66.15 54.60
C ALA A 22 -18.64 -66.41 53.10
N LEU A 23 -18.45 -67.69 52.74
CA LEU A 23 -18.26 -68.21 51.39
C LEU A 23 -19.54 -68.12 50.54
N GLY A 24 -19.38 -67.74 49.28
CA GLY A 24 -20.38 -67.89 48.22
C GLY A 24 -19.68 -68.00 46.87
N VAL A 25 -19.68 -69.21 46.31
CA VAL A 25 -19.15 -69.53 44.99
C VAL A 25 -20.06 -68.91 43.92
N ALA A 26 -19.52 -68.04 43.07
CA ALA A 26 -20.12 -67.69 41.78
C ALA A 26 -19.01 -67.41 40.78
N CYS A 27 -18.95 -68.22 39.73
CA CYS A 27 -18.09 -68.01 38.58
C CYS A 27 -18.54 -66.76 37.81
N ASP A 28 -17.66 -65.79 37.61
CA ASP A 28 -17.60 -65.07 36.33
C ASP A 28 -16.19 -64.49 36.10
N SER A 29 -15.88 -64.39 34.83
CA SER A 29 -14.62 -64.27 34.11
C SER A 29 -13.73 -63.02 34.37
N GLY A 30 -12.40 -63.25 34.35
CA GLY A 30 -11.37 -62.36 33.78
C GLY A 30 -10.91 -61.10 34.54
N ARG A 31 -9.70 -61.13 35.11
CA ARG A 31 -8.86 -59.92 35.31
C ARG A 31 -7.41 -60.22 34.93
N PRO A 32 -6.80 -59.48 33.98
CA PRO A 32 -5.37 -59.53 33.73
C PRO A 32 -4.61 -58.66 34.74
N ASP A 33 -3.33 -58.99 34.92
CA ASP A 33 -2.37 -58.35 35.82
C ASP A 33 -2.35 -56.82 35.72
N GLU A 34 -2.20 -56.17 36.88
CA GLU A 34 -2.07 -54.72 37.02
C GLU A 34 -0.72 -54.27 36.43
N PRO A 35 -0.69 -53.40 35.40
CA PRO A 35 0.56 -52.94 34.83
C PRO A 35 1.20 -51.90 35.76
N VAL A 36 2.45 -52.16 36.15
CA VAL A 36 3.40 -51.19 36.70
C VAL A 36 3.30 -49.88 35.91
N PRO A 37 3.25 -48.69 36.55
CA PRO A 37 3.15 -47.42 35.84
C PRO A 37 4.41 -47.23 34.99
N ARG A 38 4.32 -47.59 33.70
CA ARG A 38 5.27 -47.12 32.70
C ARG A 38 5.13 -45.60 32.67
N ALA A 39 6.24 -44.90 32.87
CA ALA A 39 6.33 -43.49 32.58
C ALA A 39 5.70 -43.26 31.21
N ARG A 40 4.61 -42.47 31.15
CA ARG A 40 4.11 -41.97 29.88
C ARG A 40 5.21 -41.06 29.35
N ILE A 41 6.03 -41.59 28.46
CA ILE A 41 6.65 -40.76 27.44
C ILE A 41 5.45 -40.16 26.72
N SER A 42 5.15 -38.89 26.95
CA SER A 42 4.24 -38.16 26.07
C SER A 42 4.86 -38.29 24.68
N GLN A 43 4.29 -39.14 23.84
CA GLN A 43 4.61 -39.17 22.42
C GLN A 43 4.16 -37.82 21.89
N HIS A 44 5.09 -36.87 21.82
CA HIS A 44 4.86 -35.60 21.15
C HIS A 44 4.89 -35.92 19.66
N GLN A 45 3.70 -36.11 19.10
CA GLN A 45 3.50 -36.32 17.67
C GLN A 45 4.16 -35.16 16.90
N GLU A 46 4.72 -35.45 15.72
CA GLU A 46 5.17 -34.40 14.80
C GLU A 46 4.03 -33.40 14.58
N GLN A 47 4.33 -32.13 14.79
CA GLN A 47 3.40 -31.02 14.60
C GLN A 47 3.94 -30.17 13.47
N THR A 48 3.16 -30.03 12.40
CA THR A 48 3.50 -29.17 11.27
C THR A 48 2.69 -27.90 11.34
N TYR A 49 3.38 -26.77 11.25
CA TYR A 49 2.80 -25.43 11.19
C TYR A 49 3.10 -24.81 9.83
N SER A 50 2.09 -24.21 9.21
CA SER A 50 2.27 -23.42 8.00
C SER A 50 2.48 -21.96 8.40
N ILE A 51 3.55 -21.36 7.91
CA ILE A 51 3.74 -19.91 7.94
C ILE A 51 3.46 -19.40 6.53
N GLU A 52 2.65 -18.35 6.42
CA GLU A 52 2.32 -17.70 5.15
C GLU A 52 2.38 -16.18 5.38
N LEU A 53 3.26 -15.53 4.63
CA LEU A 53 3.35 -14.08 4.48
C LEU A 53 2.67 -13.72 3.17
N ARG A 54 1.92 -12.62 3.18
CA ARG A 54 1.15 -12.17 2.03
C ARG A 54 1.41 -10.70 1.81
N VAL A 55 1.47 -10.31 0.54
CA VAL A 55 1.62 -8.91 0.09
C VAL A 55 0.86 -8.71 -1.22
N PRO A 56 0.59 -7.45 -1.64
CA PRO A 56 0.02 -7.14 -2.95
C PRO A 56 0.86 -7.69 -4.11
N ALA A 57 0.24 -7.84 -5.29
CA ALA A 57 0.86 -8.44 -6.48
C ALA A 57 2.17 -7.77 -6.93
N THR A 58 2.28 -6.46 -6.72
CA THR A 58 3.41 -5.62 -7.12
C THR A 58 4.52 -5.52 -6.06
N VAL A 59 4.28 -6.07 -4.87
CA VAL A 59 5.19 -5.95 -3.73
C VAL A 59 5.96 -7.24 -3.54
N VAL A 60 7.27 -7.12 -3.31
CA VAL A 60 8.12 -8.25 -2.93
C VAL A 60 7.84 -8.63 -1.47
N PRO A 61 7.54 -9.91 -1.13
CA PRO A 61 7.11 -10.30 0.22
C PRO A 61 8.02 -9.94 1.39
N PHE A 62 9.30 -9.69 1.13
CA PHE A 62 10.30 -9.36 2.14
C PHE A 62 10.80 -7.91 2.08
N ALA A 63 10.27 -7.09 1.16
CA ALA A 63 10.60 -5.66 1.07
C ALA A 63 9.94 -4.78 2.15
N PRO A 64 8.70 -5.04 2.60
CA PRO A 64 8.08 -4.22 3.65
C PRO A 64 8.80 -4.30 4.99
N VAL A 65 8.79 -3.21 5.74
CA VAL A 65 9.22 -3.22 7.15
C VAL A 65 8.15 -3.79 8.07
N LEU A 66 6.89 -3.50 7.77
CA LEU A 66 5.72 -3.94 8.53
C LEU A 66 4.69 -4.58 7.59
N VAL A 67 4.20 -5.77 7.94
CA VAL A 67 3.11 -6.46 7.23
C VAL A 67 2.04 -6.91 8.23
N ALA A 68 0.86 -6.31 8.18
CA ALA A 68 -0.30 -6.76 8.94
C ALA A 68 -1.35 -7.38 8.02
N SER A 69 -1.78 -8.61 8.35
CA SER A 69 -2.81 -9.30 7.56
C SER A 69 -4.24 -8.90 7.92
N GLU A 70 -4.47 -8.26 9.07
CA GLU A 70 -5.80 -7.75 9.47
C GLU A 70 -5.76 -6.30 9.94
N ARG A 71 -5.01 -5.96 10.99
CA ARG A 71 -5.05 -4.60 11.58
C ARG A 71 -3.68 -3.97 11.71
N MET A 72 -3.58 -2.71 11.30
CA MET A 72 -2.38 -1.89 11.45
C MET A 72 -2.72 -0.60 12.20
N LYS A 73 -1.92 -0.26 13.21
CA LYS A 73 -2.00 1.01 13.90
C LYS A 73 -0.61 1.57 14.17
N ILE A 74 -0.41 2.82 13.83
CA ILE A 74 0.85 3.55 14.03
C ILE A 74 0.61 4.69 15.02
N GLY A 75 1.34 4.69 16.13
CA GLY A 75 1.21 5.67 17.22
C GLY A 75 1.76 7.05 16.87
N ALA A 76 1.38 8.05 17.68
CA ALA A 76 1.75 9.44 17.44
C ALA A 76 3.27 9.65 17.47
N ASP A 77 3.79 10.50 16.59
CA ASP A 77 5.22 10.76 16.42
C ASP A 77 6.08 9.49 16.17
N ALA A 78 5.45 8.35 15.82
CA ALA A 78 6.18 7.15 15.47
C ALA A 78 6.85 7.34 14.10
N VAL A 79 8.00 6.70 13.95
CA VAL A 79 8.86 6.91 12.80
C VAL A 79 9.18 5.56 12.18
N ILE A 80 8.60 5.30 11.01
CA ILE A 80 8.76 4.05 10.28
C ILE A 80 9.62 4.33 9.05
N ASP A 81 10.90 4.01 9.20
CA ASP A 81 11.91 3.99 8.15
C ASP A 81 12.11 5.29 7.33
N PRO A 82 12.08 6.51 7.89
CA PRO A 82 12.11 7.75 7.09
C PRO A 82 13.50 8.01 6.48
N ALA A 83 13.86 7.30 5.43
CA ALA A 83 14.87 7.74 4.49
C ALA A 83 14.20 8.64 3.44
N ASP A 84 14.93 9.63 2.92
CA ASP A 84 14.43 10.55 1.90
C ASP A 84 13.95 9.76 0.65
N GLY A 85 12.64 9.49 0.55
CA GLY A 85 11.93 8.97 -0.64
C GLY A 85 12.05 7.47 -0.96
N ASP A 86 13.08 6.76 -0.48
CA ASP A 86 13.38 5.35 -0.87
C ASP A 86 13.23 4.33 0.28
N GLY A 87 12.36 4.61 1.26
CA GLY A 87 12.20 3.73 2.43
C GLY A 87 11.18 2.61 2.25
N ALA A 88 11.31 1.55 3.05
CA ALA A 88 10.55 0.31 2.93
C ALA A 88 9.03 0.52 3.17
N PRO A 89 8.18 -0.20 2.41
CA PRO A 89 6.74 -0.05 2.51
C PRO A 89 6.17 -0.59 3.83
N VAL A 90 5.03 -0.03 4.21
CA VAL A 90 4.14 -0.55 5.26
C VAL A 90 2.89 -1.12 4.62
N VAL A 91 2.60 -2.39 4.88
CA VAL A 91 1.52 -3.13 4.21
C VAL A 91 0.45 -3.56 5.22
N ALA A 92 -0.79 -3.11 5.00
CA ALA A 92 -1.98 -3.54 5.72
C ALA A 92 -2.97 -4.20 4.74
N LEU A 93 -3.08 -5.53 4.82
CA LEU A 93 -3.94 -6.34 3.96
C LEU A 93 -5.36 -6.55 4.49
N GLY A 94 -5.66 -6.13 5.71
CA GLY A 94 -7.04 -6.25 6.23
C GLY A 94 -7.95 -5.16 5.69
N ASN A 95 -9.25 -5.41 5.76
CA ASN A 95 -10.29 -4.43 5.40
C ASN A 95 -10.61 -3.47 6.56
N ASP A 96 -9.99 -3.66 7.72
CA ASP A 96 -10.17 -2.80 8.88
C ASP A 96 -9.45 -1.45 8.69
N LEU A 97 -9.86 -0.45 9.47
CA LEU A 97 -9.23 0.87 9.47
C LEU A 97 -7.73 0.77 9.80
N PHE A 98 -6.88 1.22 8.88
CA PHE A 98 -5.49 1.53 9.16
C PHE A 98 -5.40 2.97 9.66
N ARG A 99 -5.15 3.13 10.97
CA ARG A 99 -4.97 4.45 11.60
C ARG A 99 -3.50 4.80 11.81
N VAL A 100 -3.12 5.99 11.36
CA VAL A 100 -1.85 6.64 11.64
C VAL A 100 -2.11 7.86 12.51
N GLU A 101 -1.62 7.83 13.75
CA GLU A 101 -1.82 8.88 14.75
C GLU A 101 -0.93 10.12 14.47
N PRO A 102 -1.23 11.30 15.08
CA PRO A 102 -0.60 12.57 14.71
C PRO A 102 0.93 12.59 14.72
N GLY A 103 1.53 13.32 13.79
CA GLY A 103 2.98 13.55 13.73
C GLY A 103 3.82 12.32 13.32
N ALA A 104 3.20 11.18 13.03
CA ALA A 104 3.92 9.99 12.59
C ALA A 104 4.52 10.17 11.17
N ALA A 105 5.63 9.48 10.90
CA ALA A 105 6.31 9.49 9.60
C ALA A 105 6.44 8.06 9.05
N LEU A 106 6.09 7.87 7.78
CA LEU A 106 6.16 6.60 7.04
C LEU A 106 6.66 6.86 5.61
N ASN A 107 7.06 5.82 4.87
CA ASN A 107 7.36 5.90 3.44
C ASN A 107 6.16 5.45 2.61
N ASP A 108 6.30 4.42 1.78
CA ASP A 108 5.20 3.83 1.01
C ASP A 108 4.18 3.15 1.93
N VAL A 109 2.90 3.34 1.62
CA VAL A 109 1.79 2.82 2.42
C VAL A 109 0.82 2.06 1.54
N TRP A 110 0.63 0.77 1.82
CA TRP A 110 -0.40 -0.06 1.20
C TRP A 110 -1.49 -0.36 2.21
N SER A 111 -2.73 0.04 1.91
CA SER A 111 -3.89 -0.21 2.76
C SER A 111 -5.04 -0.76 1.93
N ARG A 112 -5.43 -2.02 2.19
CA ARG A 112 -6.63 -2.62 1.58
C ARG A 112 -7.90 -2.00 2.16
N GLY A 113 -7.95 -1.82 3.48
CA GLY A 113 -9.02 -1.10 4.16
C GLY A 113 -8.83 0.42 4.12
N PRO A 114 -9.77 1.19 4.70
CA PRO A 114 -9.66 2.65 4.78
C PRO A 114 -8.39 3.08 5.50
N LEU A 115 -7.71 4.10 4.97
CA LEU A 115 -6.53 4.71 5.55
C LEU A 115 -6.90 6.06 6.18
N ASP A 116 -6.53 6.28 7.44
CA ASP A 116 -6.79 7.51 8.19
C ASP A 116 -5.48 8.09 8.73
N LEU A 117 -4.99 9.13 8.07
CA LEU A 117 -3.78 9.88 8.43
C LEU A 117 -4.17 11.08 9.29
N ARG A 118 -3.73 11.12 10.55
CA ARG A 118 -4.07 12.19 11.49
C ARG A 118 -3.14 13.41 11.34
N ASP A 119 -3.42 14.46 12.10
CA ASP A 119 -2.78 15.77 11.95
C ASP A 119 -1.23 15.68 11.95
N GLY A 120 -0.58 16.39 11.02
CA GLY A 120 0.87 16.48 10.93
C GLY A 120 1.59 15.19 10.52
N THR A 121 0.86 14.16 10.06
CA THR A 121 1.47 12.93 9.53
C THR A 121 2.27 13.23 8.26
N HIS A 122 3.40 12.56 8.09
CA HIS A 122 4.24 12.64 6.90
C HIS A 122 4.34 11.28 6.22
N VAL A 123 4.03 11.23 4.93
CA VAL A 123 4.21 10.05 4.08
C VAL A 123 5.19 10.43 2.98
N GLY A 124 6.41 9.90 3.07
CA GLY A 124 7.50 10.18 2.13
C GLY A 124 7.36 9.47 0.78
N GLY A 125 6.53 8.43 0.73
CA GLY A 125 6.33 7.57 -0.44
C GLY A 125 4.92 7.63 -1.02
N THR A 126 4.60 6.66 -1.88
CA THR A 126 3.28 6.54 -2.52
C THR A 126 2.26 5.89 -1.56
N ILE A 127 1.05 6.43 -1.56
CA ILE A 127 -0.10 5.84 -0.87
C ILE A 127 -0.90 5.00 -1.85
N HIS A 128 -1.11 3.73 -1.53
CA HIS A 128 -1.97 2.79 -2.24
C HIS A 128 -3.17 2.45 -1.35
N ALA A 129 -4.26 3.20 -1.51
CA ALA A 129 -5.49 2.99 -0.73
C ALA A 129 -6.72 3.49 -1.49
N ALA A 130 -7.77 2.68 -1.59
CA ALA A 130 -9.02 3.11 -2.24
C ALA A 130 -9.74 4.24 -1.47
N GLU A 131 -9.59 4.27 -0.15
CA GLU A 131 -10.18 5.28 0.73
C GLU A 131 -9.11 5.92 1.62
N LEU A 132 -8.96 7.24 1.53
CA LEU A 132 -8.01 8.04 2.31
C LEU A 132 -8.73 9.19 3.03
N SER A 133 -8.60 9.23 4.35
CA SER A 133 -8.97 10.35 5.23
C SER A 133 -7.70 11.03 5.74
N THR A 134 -7.65 12.36 5.69
CA THR A 134 -6.50 13.15 6.15
C THR A 134 -6.91 14.19 7.19
N GLY A 135 -6.05 14.38 8.18
CA GLY A 135 -6.11 15.48 9.15
C GLY A 135 -5.43 16.75 8.63
N HIS A 136 -5.23 17.71 9.52
CA HIS A 136 -4.57 18.98 9.21
C HIS A 136 -3.06 18.78 9.02
N ASP A 137 -2.43 19.55 8.14
CA ASP A 137 -0.98 19.57 7.95
C ASP A 137 -0.35 18.20 7.60
N VAL A 138 -1.13 17.28 7.00
CA VAL A 138 -0.58 16.03 6.44
C VAL A 138 0.29 16.36 5.23
N THR A 139 1.52 15.84 5.22
CA THR A 139 2.48 16.01 4.13
C THR A 139 2.62 14.71 3.36
N LEU A 140 2.42 14.77 2.04
CA LEU A 140 2.59 13.65 1.12
C LEU A 140 3.65 14.04 0.09
N ASP A 141 4.78 13.33 0.08
CA ASP A 141 5.85 13.58 -0.89
C ASP A 141 5.65 12.76 -2.18
N GLY A 142 5.04 11.58 -2.06
CA GLY A 142 4.71 10.68 -3.17
C GLY A 142 3.29 10.87 -3.72
N GLN A 143 2.91 9.96 -4.63
CA GLN A 143 1.58 9.99 -5.26
C GLN A 143 0.51 9.34 -4.38
N TYR A 144 -0.75 9.57 -4.74
CA TYR A 144 -1.89 8.86 -4.19
C TYR A 144 -2.55 8.00 -5.27
N ASP A 145 -2.37 6.68 -5.16
CA ASP A 145 -3.05 5.65 -5.93
C ASP A 145 -4.36 5.25 -5.23
N PHE A 146 -5.47 5.65 -5.86
CA PHE A 146 -6.84 5.42 -5.39
C PHE A 146 -7.50 4.17 -6.01
N ASP A 147 -6.81 3.45 -6.89
CA ASP A 147 -7.28 2.16 -7.44
C ASP A 147 -6.19 1.07 -7.33
N PRO A 148 -5.65 0.83 -6.12
CA PRO A 148 -4.54 -0.09 -5.94
C PRO A 148 -4.94 -1.55 -6.18
N VAL A 149 -4.09 -2.27 -6.91
CA VAL A 149 -4.31 -3.69 -7.21
C VAL A 149 -3.67 -4.58 -6.14
N PHE A 150 -4.50 -5.22 -5.32
CA PHE A 150 -4.05 -6.18 -4.32
C PHE A 150 -3.99 -7.63 -4.83
N GLU A 151 -4.77 -7.96 -5.85
CA GLU A 151 -4.97 -9.34 -6.29
C GLU A 151 -4.27 -9.65 -7.63
N PRO A 152 -3.73 -10.87 -7.80
CA PRO A 152 -3.61 -11.91 -6.77
C PRO A 152 -2.51 -11.57 -5.74
N GLU A 153 -2.77 -11.85 -4.46
CA GLU A 153 -1.74 -11.71 -3.42
C GLU A 153 -0.52 -12.60 -3.73
N VAL A 154 0.68 -12.06 -3.58
CA VAL A 154 1.93 -12.83 -3.60
C VAL A 154 2.15 -13.43 -2.23
N LYS A 155 2.52 -14.71 -2.20
CA LYS A 155 2.68 -15.49 -0.98
C LYS A 155 4.10 -15.99 -0.81
N LEU A 156 4.66 -15.77 0.37
CA LEU A 156 5.89 -16.42 0.83
C LEU A 156 5.55 -17.30 2.02
N GLY A 157 5.72 -18.61 1.88
CA GLY A 157 5.36 -19.54 2.94
C GLY A 157 6.24 -20.77 3.00
N TRP A 158 6.39 -21.33 4.19
CA TRP A 158 7.12 -22.57 4.42
C TRP A 158 6.43 -23.39 5.51
N GLN A 159 6.77 -24.68 5.54
CA GLN A 159 6.30 -25.60 6.56
C GLN A 159 7.34 -25.76 7.66
N VAL A 160 6.87 -25.73 8.90
CA VAL A 160 7.67 -25.89 10.10
C VAL A 160 7.25 -27.18 10.78
N THR A 161 8.08 -28.22 10.67
CA THR A 161 7.81 -29.52 11.32
C THR A 161 8.62 -29.64 12.61
N TYR A 162 7.91 -29.73 13.73
CA TYR A 162 8.51 -29.93 15.04
C TYR A 162 9.04 -31.36 15.15
N PRO A 163 10.31 -31.56 15.59
CA PRO A 163 10.86 -32.89 15.87
C PRO A 163 9.99 -33.69 16.86
N GLU A 164 9.95 -35.02 16.71
CA GLU A 164 9.21 -35.92 17.62
C GLU A 164 9.67 -35.81 19.08
N VAL A 165 10.97 -35.61 19.29
CA VAL A 165 11.57 -35.60 20.63
C VAL A 165 11.65 -34.17 21.14
N SER A 166 10.87 -33.87 22.19
CA SER A 166 10.96 -32.62 22.94
C SER A 166 11.88 -32.78 24.15
N GLY A 167 12.84 -31.86 24.30
CA GLY A 167 13.70 -31.72 25.45
C GLY A 167 13.01 -31.05 26.65
N ALA A 168 13.67 -31.07 27.81
CA ALA A 168 13.15 -30.45 29.02
C ALA A 168 13.07 -28.92 28.91
N ALA A 169 12.27 -28.31 29.79
CA ALA A 169 12.25 -26.86 29.94
C ALA A 169 13.62 -26.34 30.40
N VAL A 170 14.07 -25.25 29.79
CA VAL A 170 15.33 -24.59 30.11
C VAL A 170 15.02 -23.34 30.92
N HIS A 171 15.47 -23.33 32.17
CA HIS A 171 15.27 -22.19 33.08
C HIS A 171 16.63 -21.70 33.54
N LEU A 172 17.01 -20.50 33.11
CA LEU A 172 18.26 -19.87 33.50
C LEU A 172 17.97 -18.85 34.59
N GLU A 173 18.51 -19.11 35.78
CA GLU A 173 18.51 -18.18 36.91
C GLU A 173 19.52 -17.03 36.66
N PRO A 174 19.43 -15.92 37.41
CA PRO A 174 20.31 -14.77 37.21
C PRO A 174 21.81 -15.13 37.22
N GLY A 175 22.55 -14.61 36.25
CA GLY A 175 23.98 -14.87 36.07
C GLY A 175 24.33 -16.23 35.46
N GLN A 176 23.33 -17.08 35.17
CA GLN A 176 23.58 -18.37 34.52
C GLN A 176 23.79 -18.22 33.01
N THR A 177 24.61 -19.08 32.45
CA THR A 177 24.82 -19.20 31.01
C THR A 177 24.57 -20.62 30.57
N SER A 178 23.81 -20.81 29.49
CA SER A 178 23.60 -22.13 28.89
C SER A 178 23.70 -22.05 27.38
N VAL A 179 24.27 -23.08 26.77
CA VAL A 179 24.27 -23.30 25.32
C VAL A 179 23.21 -24.34 24.99
N LEU A 180 22.28 -24.02 24.10
CA LEU A 180 21.34 -25.00 23.57
C LEU A 180 21.71 -25.35 22.13
N PRO A 181 21.86 -26.64 21.78
CA PRO A 181 21.91 -27.04 20.39
C PRO A 181 20.52 -26.91 19.73
N PRO A 182 20.44 -26.79 18.39
CA PRO A 182 19.18 -26.82 17.66
C PRO A 182 18.34 -28.04 18.03
N GLY A 183 17.03 -27.86 18.20
CA GLY A 183 16.14 -28.91 18.67
C GLY A 183 14.83 -28.39 19.27
N ARG A 184 13.99 -29.32 19.71
CA ARG A 184 12.70 -29.03 20.35
C ARG A 184 12.83 -29.08 21.87
N TYR A 185 12.18 -28.16 22.56
CA TYR A 185 12.19 -28.00 24.01
C TYR A 185 10.80 -27.63 24.52
N ALA A 186 10.50 -27.98 25.77
CA ALA A 186 9.22 -27.60 26.39
C ALA A 186 9.07 -26.06 26.48
N SER A 187 10.10 -25.36 26.94
CA SER A 187 10.16 -23.89 27.04
C SER A 187 11.58 -23.41 27.28
N ALA A 188 11.83 -22.13 27.06
CA ALA A 188 13.04 -21.44 27.51
C ALA A 188 12.68 -20.16 28.26
N ARG A 189 13.23 -20.00 29.47
CA ARG A 189 13.19 -18.76 30.22
C ARG A 189 14.60 -18.33 30.57
N THR A 190 14.92 -17.09 30.22
CA THR A 190 16.19 -16.44 30.53
C THR A 190 15.92 -15.28 31.47
N ALA A 191 16.27 -15.46 32.75
CA ALA A 191 16.12 -14.41 33.76
C ALA A 191 17.07 -13.22 33.49
N ARG A 192 16.89 -12.16 34.27
CA ARG A 192 17.81 -11.00 34.32
C ARG A 192 19.26 -11.46 34.50
N ASP A 193 20.18 -10.85 33.75
CA ASP A 193 21.63 -11.12 33.78
C ASP A 193 22.01 -12.57 33.41
N ALA A 194 21.07 -13.38 32.91
CA ALA A 194 21.34 -14.71 32.38
C ALA A 194 21.57 -14.66 30.86
N THR A 195 22.29 -15.64 30.33
CA THR A 195 22.65 -15.72 28.91
C THR A 195 22.26 -17.06 28.32
N LEU A 196 21.32 -17.06 27.39
CA LEU A 196 21.01 -18.21 26.55
C LEU A 196 21.78 -18.10 25.24
N LYS A 197 22.65 -19.07 24.95
CA LYS A 197 23.45 -19.14 23.73
C LYS A 197 22.82 -20.12 22.75
N LEU A 198 22.56 -19.67 21.53
CA LEU A 198 22.05 -20.48 20.42
C LEU A 198 23.08 -20.48 19.28
N THR A 199 23.33 -21.64 18.69
CA THR A 199 24.07 -21.77 17.42
C THR A 199 23.12 -21.78 16.22
N SER A 200 23.61 -21.55 15.02
CA SER A 200 22.85 -21.69 13.76
C SER A 200 22.00 -22.96 13.72
N GLY A 201 20.75 -22.83 13.25
CA GLY A 201 19.76 -23.91 13.19
C GLY A 201 18.39 -23.52 13.73
N SER A 202 17.49 -24.51 13.80
CA SER A 202 16.10 -24.31 14.23
C SER A 202 15.85 -24.77 15.67
N TYR A 203 15.15 -23.93 16.43
CA TYR A 203 14.73 -24.15 17.81
C TYR A 203 13.21 -24.12 17.91
N TYR A 204 12.64 -25.09 18.62
CA TYR A 204 11.20 -25.22 18.75
C TYR A 204 10.82 -25.22 20.23
N PHE A 205 10.00 -24.26 20.66
CA PHE A 205 9.53 -24.16 22.04
C PHE A 205 8.02 -24.41 22.12
N ASP A 206 7.64 -25.54 22.73
CA ASP A 206 6.25 -25.99 22.80
C ASP A 206 5.35 -25.00 23.55
N GLN A 207 5.81 -24.47 24.68
CA GLN A 207 5.05 -23.54 25.52
C GLN A 207 5.41 -22.09 25.22
N GLY A 208 6.71 -21.77 25.09
CA GLY A 208 7.15 -20.43 24.75
C GLY A 208 8.62 -20.13 25.06
N LEU A 209 9.02 -18.94 24.61
CA LEU A 209 10.31 -18.29 24.85
C LEU A 209 10.08 -17.03 25.70
N GLU A 210 10.73 -16.94 26.86
CA GLU A 210 10.63 -15.79 27.75
C GLU A 210 12.02 -15.22 28.02
N LEU A 211 12.25 -13.97 27.59
CA LEU A 211 13.48 -13.23 27.83
C LEU A 211 13.17 -12.05 28.76
N ASP A 212 13.55 -12.15 30.03
CA ASP A 212 13.31 -11.11 31.03
C ASP A 212 14.23 -9.89 30.80
N SER A 213 13.93 -8.78 31.51
CA SER A 213 14.74 -7.56 31.44
C SER A 213 16.22 -7.85 31.70
N GLN A 214 17.11 -7.41 30.81
CA GLN A 214 18.56 -7.66 30.87
C GLN A 214 18.98 -9.13 30.76
N GLY A 215 18.07 -10.04 30.40
CA GLY A 215 18.44 -11.35 29.88
C GLY A 215 19.08 -11.19 28.49
N VAL A 216 20.02 -12.07 28.16
CA VAL A 216 20.76 -12.03 26.90
C VAL A 216 20.45 -13.29 26.08
N LEU A 217 20.05 -13.08 24.82
CA LEU A 217 20.10 -14.11 23.79
C LEU A 217 21.37 -13.90 22.97
N GLU A 218 22.37 -14.78 23.13
CA GLU A 218 23.62 -14.72 22.38
C GLU A 218 23.57 -15.70 21.21
N LEU A 219 23.91 -15.23 20.01
CA LEU A 219 23.83 -15.99 18.77
C LEU A 219 25.23 -16.28 18.22
N ASP A 220 25.53 -17.55 18.03
CA ASP A 220 26.61 -18.02 17.17
C ASP A 220 26.01 -18.35 15.79
N GLN A 221 26.04 -17.37 14.91
CA GLN A 221 25.46 -17.40 13.57
C GLN A 221 26.50 -17.74 12.47
N SER A 222 27.64 -18.30 12.85
CA SER A 222 28.73 -18.64 11.92
C SER A 222 28.35 -19.71 10.88
N GLY A 223 27.30 -20.51 11.15
CA GLY A 223 26.77 -21.54 10.27
C GLY A 223 25.48 -21.17 9.53
N GLY A 224 25.06 -19.89 9.55
CA GLY A 224 23.79 -19.42 8.98
C GLY A 224 22.78 -18.96 10.04
N ALA A 225 21.51 -18.85 9.64
CA ALA A 225 20.44 -18.29 10.46
C ALA A 225 20.16 -19.08 11.75
N VAL A 226 19.72 -18.35 12.77
CA VAL A 226 19.08 -18.89 13.97
C VAL A 226 17.58 -18.67 13.85
N ALA A 227 16.82 -19.75 13.76
CA ALA A 227 15.37 -19.71 13.63
C ALA A 227 14.70 -20.24 14.90
N VAL A 228 13.84 -19.44 15.52
CA VAL A 228 13.14 -19.80 16.75
C VAL A 228 11.63 -19.82 16.50
N TYR A 229 11.02 -20.98 16.69
CA TYR A 229 9.59 -21.20 16.60
C TYR A 229 9.03 -21.43 18.00
N ALA A 230 8.10 -20.60 18.44
CA ALA A 230 7.58 -20.67 19.80
C ALA A 230 6.08 -20.39 19.82
N ASN A 231 5.33 -21.10 20.67
CA ASN A 231 3.89 -20.85 20.80
C ASN A 231 3.59 -19.46 21.41
N ARG A 232 4.38 -19.04 22.41
CA ARG A 232 4.31 -17.72 23.05
C ARG A 232 5.70 -17.11 23.09
N VAL A 233 5.82 -15.80 22.88
CA VAL A 233 7.10 -15.11 23.15
C VAL A 233 6.92 -13.82 23.95
N HIS A 234 7.78 -13.64 24.94
CA HIS A 234 7.89 -12.43 25.76
C HIS A 234 9.31 -11.89 25.63
N PHE A 235 9.47 -10.68 25.10
CA PHE A 235 10.78 -10.14 24.74
C PHE A 235 11.08 -8.82 25.46
N ARG A 236 11.94 -8.89 26.50
CA ARG A 236 12.37 -7.74 27.33
C ARG A 236 13.89 -7.61 27.47
N GLY A 237 14.65 -8.49 26.84
CA GLY A 237 16.11 -8.54 26.94
C GLY A 237 16.82 -8.07 25.67
N SER A 238 18.08 -8.48 25.49
CA SER A 238 18.88 -8.08 24.34
C SER A 238 19.35 -9.28 23.52
N VAL A 239 19.52 -9.05 22.22
CA VAL A 239 20.16 -10.00 21.32
C VAL A 239 21.61 -9.56 21.11
N HIS A 240 22.54 -10.49 21.24
CA HIS A 240 23.96 -10.30 20.98
C HIS A 240 24.45 -11.35 20.00
N THR A 241 25.47 -11.02 19.23
CA THR A 241 26.13 -11.94 18.29
C THR A 241 27.55 -12.21 18.75
N THR A 242 28.07 -13.41 18.46
CA THR A 242 29.47 -13.76 18.76
C THR A 242 30.44 -13.17 17.74
N THR A 243 29.98 -12.96 16.51
CA THR A 243 30.64 -12.18 15.46
C THR A 243 30.07 -10.76 15.53
N ALA A 244 30.86 -9.71 15.32
CA ALA A 244 30.38 -8.31 15.43
C ALA A 244 29.31 -7.91 14.37
N ASP A 245 28.78 -8.90 13.64
CA ASP A 245 27.74 -8.75 12.64
C ASP A 245 26.37 -8.57 13.28
N ARG A 246 25.43 -8.04 12.50
CA ARG A 246 24.03 -7.91 12.90
C ARG A 246 23.37 -9.30 13.03
N PRO A 247 22.43 -9.53 13.96
CA PRO A 247 21.77 -10.82 14.18
C PRO A 247 21.13 -11.40 12.92
N ASN A 248 21.47 -12.64 12.55
CA ASN A 248 20.74 -13.40 11.52
C ASN A 248 19.65 -14.24 12.19
N LEU A 249 18.62 -13.56 12.68
CA LEU A 249 17.62 -14.12 13.61
C LEU A 249 16.21 -14.05 13.02
N LEU A 250 15.49 -15.17 13.13
CA LEU A 250 14.04 -15.25 12.99
C LEU A 250 13.42 -15.71 14.32
N ILE A 251 12.42 -14.98 14.82
CA ILE A 251 11.51 -15.46 15.87
C ILE A 251 10.09 -15.52 15.28
N ALA A 252 9.47 -16.69 15.29
CA ALA A 252 8.09 -16.90 14.87
C ALA A 252 7.23 -17.33 16.06
N ALA A 253 6.34 -16.43 16.49
CA ALA A 253 5.29 -16.66 17.47
C ALA A 253 4.08 -17.33 16.79
N LEU A 254 3.94 -18.65 16.98
CA LEU A 254 2.94 -19.47 16.28
C LEU A 254 1.55 -19.48 16.96
N GLY A 255 1.48 -19.01 18.21
CA GLY A 255 0.22 -18.84 18.94
C GLY A 255 -0.53 -17.57 18.52
N ASN A 256 -1.59 -17.27 19.26
CA ASN A 256 -2.45 -16.11 19.06
C ASN A 256 -2.32 -15.03 20.15
N GLU A 257 -1.36 -15.20 21.08
CA GLU A 257 -1.10 -14.20 22.12
C GLU A 257 -0.32 -13.01 21.55
N PRO A 258 -0.53 -11.80 22.09
CA PRO A 258 0.29 -10.65 21.76
C PRO A 258 1.76 -10.85 22.12
N VAL A 259 2.64 -10.50 21.20
CA VAL A 259 4.08 -10.39 21.42
C VAL A 259 4.41 -8.94 21.75
N PHE A 260 4.77 -8.68 23.02
CA PHE A 260 5.28 -7.38 23.43
C PHE A 260 6.79 -7.33 23.24
N VAL A 261 7.26 -6.38 22.43
CA VAL A 261 8.68 -6.10 22.20
C VAL A 261 9.05 -4.88 23.04
N GLU A 262 9.53 -5.12 24.27
CA GLU A 262 9.76 -4.08 25.28
C GLU A 262 11.22 -3.62 25.38
N SER A 263 12.03 -3.96 24.36
CA SER A 263 13.46 -3.68 24.27
C SER A 263 13.87 -3.63 22.80
N SER A 264 15.00 -2.98 22.48
CA SER A 264 15.52 -2.91 21.11
C SER A 264 15.62 -4.30 20.50
N TYR A 265 15.04 -4.46 19.31
CA TYR A 265 14.99 -5.74 18.59
C TYR A 265 15.69 -5.57 17.25
N ASP A 266 16.43 -6.61 16.86
CA ASP A 266 17.16 -6.67 15.60
C ASP A 266 17.04 -8.06 14.97
N GLY A 267 16.22 -8.19 13.93
CA GLY A 267 15.92 -9.47 13.27
C GLY A 267 14.54 -9.51 12.64
N ALA A 268 14.07 -10.70 12.26
CA ALA A 268 12.72 -10.93 11.77
C ALA A 268 11.81 -11.46 12.87
N LEU A 269 10.67 -10.82 13.10
CA LEU A 269 9.67 -11.25 14.08
C LEU A 269 8.32 -11.48 13.39
N LEU A 270 7.81 -12.71 13.48
CA LEU A 270 6.57 -13.12 12.85
C LEU A 270 5.55 -13.54 13.91
N ALA A 271 4.30 -13.10 13.78
CA ALA A 271 3.17 -13.57 14.58
C ALA A 271 1.93 -13.82 13.69
N PRO A 272 1.93 -14.85 12.83
CA PRO A 272 0.92 -15.02 11.77
C PRO A 272 -0.53 -15.13 12.28
N ARG A 273 -0.73 -15.49 13.56
CA ARG A 273 -2.05 -15.66 14.19
C ARG A 273 -2.27 -14.74 15.40
N GLY A 274 -1.28 -13.95 15.77
CA GLY A 274 -1.26 -13.08 16.95
C GLY A 274 -0.92 -11.64 16.58
N SER A 275 -0.76 -10.80 17.60
CA SER A 275 -0.36 -9.40 17.42
C SER A 275 1.09 -9.16 17.80
N ILE A 276 1.73 -8.17 17.17
CA ILE A 276 3.02 -7.62 17.60
C ILE A 276 2.77 -6.20 18.10
N VAL A 277 3.30 -5.89 19.28
CA VAL A 277 3.32 -4.54 19.84
C VAL A 277 4.75 -4.07 19.99
N LEU A 278 5.14 -3.09 19.16
CA LEU A 278 6.47 -2.47 19.16
C LEU A 278 6.46 -1.28 20.12
N ARG A 279 7.12 -1.42 21.27
CA ARG A 279 7.18 -0.37 22.29
C ARG A 279 8.20 0.70 21.91
N HIS A 280 7.99 1.94 22.34
CA HIS A 280 9.05 2.93 22.27
C HIS A 280 10.27 2.50 23.12
N VAL A 281 11.43 2.44 22.48
CA VAL A 281 12.71 2.11 23.10
C VAL A 281 13.81 3.02 22.54
N GLU A 282 14.84 3.28 23.34
CA GLU A 282 16.01 4.03 22.90
C GLU A 282 16.76 3.25 21.81
N GLY A 283 17.08 3.90 20.70
CA GLY A 283 17.70 3.26 19.52
C GLY A 283 16.72 2.58 18.56
N GLY A 284 15.44 2.45 18.94
CA GLY A 284 14.39 1.89 18.09
C GLY A 284 14.47 0.37 17.90
N HIS A 285 13.73 -0.11 16.91
CA HIS A 285 13.78 -1.48 16.42
C HIS A 285 14.32 -1.50 14.99
N SER A 286 14.99 -2.57 14.61
CA SER A 286 15.42 -2.80 13.23
C SER A 286 14.99 -4.19 12.80
N GLY A 287 14.39 -4.35 11.63
CA GLY A 287 13.95 -5.67 11.24
C GLY A 287 12.86 -5.73 10.19
N TYR A 288 12.24 -6.90 10.17
CA TYR A 288 11.05 -7.24 9.40
C TYR A 288 10.00 -7.76 10.38
N PHE A 289 8.82 -7.15 10.38
CA PHE A 289 7.75 -7.50 11.32
C PHE A 289 6.50 -7.87 10.55
N ALA A 290 6.02 -9.10 10.70
CA ALA A 290 4.76 -9.52 10.08
C ALA A 290 3.83 -10.22 11.07
N ALA A 291 2.57 -9.82 11.12
CA ALA A 291 1.61 -10.36 12.08
C ALA A 291 0.17 -10.36 11.55
N LYS A 292 -0.74 -10.94 12.34
CA LYS A 292 -2.18 -10.71 12.17
C LYS A 292 -2.48 -9.23 12.40
N GLU A 293 -1.93 -8.69 13.49
CA GLU A 293 -2.13 -7.29 13.88
C GLU A 293 -0.80 -6.69 14.33
N ILE A 294 -0.54 -5.44 13.95
CA ILE A 294 0.65 -4.70 14.39
C ILE A 294 0.19 -3.38 15.02
N GLU A 295 0.70 -3.12 16.22
CA GLU A 295 0.60 -1.81 16.88
C GLU A 295 2.00 -1.28 17.15
N VAL A 296 2.28 -0.07 16.66
CA VAL A 296 3.50 0.67 16.97
C VAL A 296 3.17 1.76 17.99
N ASP A 297 3.85 1.76 19.14
CA ASP A 297 3.63 2.76 20.17
C ASP A 297 4.07 4.16 19.71
N ALA A 298 3.51 5.19 20.35
CA ALA A 298 3.89 6.57 20.10
C ALA A 298 5.40 6.80 20.31
N ARG A 299 6.04 7.51 19.37
CA ARG A 299 7.48 7.80 19.31
C ARG A 299 8.38 6.58 19.09
N ALA A 300 7.82 5.39 18.86
CA ALA A 300 8.65 4.24 18.51
C ALA A 300 9.30 4.47 17.12
N GLN A 301 10.52 3.99 16.97
CA GLN A 301 11.27 4.07 15.72
C GLN A 301 11.46 2.65 15.20
N VAL A 302 11.13 2.41 13.93
CA VAL A 302 11.26 1.11 13.29
C VAL A 302 11.98 1.31 11.98
N HIS A 303 13.11 0.62 11.81
CA HIS A 303 13.92 0.67 10.60
C HIS A 303 13.86 -0.65 9.87
N TYR A 304 13.78 -0.59 8.55
CA TYR A 304 13.81 -1.81 7.75
C TYR A 304 15.15 -2.52 7.86
N ARG A 305 15.10 -3.85 7.80
CA ARG A 305 16.26 -4.67 7.52
C ARG A 305 15.82 -5.92 6.77
N LEU A 306 16.55 -6.24 5.70
CA LEU A 306 16.34 -7.45 4.92
C LEU A 306 16.32 -8.69 5.84
N PRO A 307 15.22 -9.48 5.84
CA PRO A 307 15.07 -10.62 6.73
C PRO A 307 15.82 -11.86 6.19
N ARG A 308 17.15 -11.84 6.20
CA ARG A 308 17.99 -12.96 5.72
C ARG A 308 17.59 -14.30 6.35
N ALA A 309 17.27 -14.31 7.65
CA ALA A 309 16.83 -15.52 8.34
C ALA A 309 15.49 -16.08 7.79
N VAL A 310 14.57 -15.22 7.32
CA VAL A 310 13.31 -15.66 6.68
C VAL A 310 13.61 -16.28 5.32
N LEU A 311 14.49 -15.65 4.53
CA LEU A 311 14.88 -16.18 3.22
C LEU A 311 15.55 -17.55 3.36
N GLU A 312 16.52 -17.68 4.27
CA GLU A 312 17.22 -18.94 4.52
C GLU A 312 16.28 -20.07 4.95
N VAL A 313 15.34 -19.83 5.88
CA VAL A 313 14.38 -20.87 6.30
C VAL A 313 13.32 -21.18 5.25
N ALA A 314 13.02 -20.24 4.36
CA ALA A 314 12.15 -20.45 3.22
C ALA A 314 12.86 -21.19 2.07
N GLY A 315 14.16 -21.50 2.21
CA GLY A 315 14.96 -22.15 1.16
C GLY A 315 15.31 -21.22 0.01
N ILE A 316 15.27 -19.90 0.25
CA ILE A 316 15.61 -18.87 -0.71
C ILE A 316 17.05 -18.42 -0.43
N ASP A 317 17.93 -18.52 -1.42
CA ASP A 317 19.30 -18.02 -1.28
C ASP A 317 19.26 -16.48 -1.19
N PRO A 318 19.64 -15.88 -0.04
CA PRO A 318 19.66 -14.44 0.11
C PRO A 318 20.54 -13.78 -0.94
N ASP A 319 21.69 -14.38 -1.27
CA ASP A 319 22.68 -13.79 -2.17
C ASP A 319 22.24 -13.92 -3.66
N GLU A 320 21.39 -14.90 -4.01
CA GLU A 320 20.71 -14.95 -5.31
C GLU A 320 19.62 -13.86 -5.42
N CYS A 321 18.79 -13.67 -4.39
CA CYS A 321 17.84 -12.56 -4.32
C CYS A 321 18.52 -11.18 -4.41
N LEU A 322 19.82 -11.10 -4.08
CA LEU A 322 20.65 -9.90 -4.14
C LEU A 322 21.40 -9.74 -5.48
N SER A 323 21.47 -10.79 -6.33
CA SER A 323 22.27 -10.84 -7.57
C SER A 323 21.48 -11.07 -8.87
N VAL A 324 20.17 -11.29 -8.83
CA VAL A 324 19.33 -11.39 -10.05
C VAL A 324 19.14 -10.02 -10.69
N GLY A 325 20.11 -9.66 -11.53
CA GLY A 325 19.88 -8.84 -12.71
C GLY A 325 19.53 -9.71 -13.91
N ALA A 326 18.39 -9.40 -14.53
CA ALA A 326 17.80 -10.00 -15.74
C ALA A 326 17.02 -11.32 -15.55
N LEU A 327 15.76 -11.28 -15.99
CA LEU A 327 14.87 -12.44 -16.17
C LEU A 327 14.74 -12.81 -17.65
N PRO A 328 14.60 -14.12 -17.98
CA PRO A 328 14.00 -14.57 -19.23
C PRO A 328 12.45 -14.46 -19.19
N ALA A 329 11.83 -14.35 -20.37
CA ALA A 329 10.40 -14.05 -20.57
C ALA A 329 9.43 -15.19 -20.16
N PRO A 330 8.16 -14.87 -19.84
CA PRO A 330 7.18 -15.83 -19.33
C PRO A 330 6.35 -16.45 -20.46
N ASP A 331 6.48 -17.76 -20.64
CA ASP A 331 5.41 -18.62 -21.15
C ASP A 331 5.48 -19.95 -20.38
N GLU A 332 4.32 -20.42 -19.91
CA GLU A 332 4.03 -21.70 -19.23
C GLU A 332 4.11 -21.77 -17.69
N VAL A 333 3.01 -21.45 -16.97
CA VAL A 333 2.54 -22.26 -15.81
C VAL A 333 1.00 -22.26 -15.73
N PRO A 334 0.32 -23.43 -15.66
CA PRO A 334 -1.13 -23.55 -15.56
C PRO A 334 -1.66 -23.51 -14.11
N VAL A 335 -2.94 -23.14 -13.99
CA VAL A 335 -3.67 -22.95 -12.72
C VAL A 335 -3.97 -24.27 -12.01
N GLY A 336 -3.57 -24.36 -10.74
CA GLY A 336 -4.21 -25.20 -9.72
C GLY A 336 -3.45 -26.46 -9.27
N GLU A 337 -2.36 -26.30 -8.52
CA GLU A 337 -1.94 -27.23 -7.45
C GLU A 337 -0.89 -26.56 -6.55
N VAL A 338 -0.66 -27.12 -5.35
CA VAL A 338 0.23 -26.62 -4.29
C VAL A 338 1.60 -26.19 -4.85
N VAL A 339 1.92 -24.90 -4.71
CA VAL A 339 3.17 -24.30 -5.21
C VAL A 339 4.36 -24.90 -4.45
N GLN A 340 5.15 -25.73 -5.13
CA GLN A 340 6.56 -25.85 -4.81
C GLN A 340 7.23 -24.54 -5.26
N ILE A 341 7.88 -23.88 -4.32
CA ILE A 341 8.56 -22.59 -4.51
C ILE A 341 9.79 -22.85 -5.38
N GLU A 342 9.68 -22.58 -6.68
CA GLU A 342 10.82 -22.54 -7.60
C GLU A 342 11.63 -21.24 -7.36
N SER A 343 12.88 -21.21 -7.81
CA SER A 343 13.82 -20.06 -7.72
C SER A 343 13.26 -18.75 -8.31
N THR A 344 12.10 -18.82 -8.96
CA THR A 344 11.27 -17.70 -9.39
C THR A 344 10.64 -16.91 -8.24
N SER A 345 10.77 -17.34 -6.99
CA SER A 345 10.19 -16.66 -5.81
C SER A 345 11.05 -15.49 -5.27
N CYS A 346 12.30 -15.38 -5.72
CA CYS A 346 13.10 -14.14 -5.64
C CYS A 346 12.70 -13.14 -6.73
N GLN A 347 11.91 -13.56 -7.71
CA GLN A 347 11.36 -12.68 -8.70
C GLN A 347 10.10 -12.13 -8.05
N ALA A 348 10.05 -10.82 -7.79
CA ALA A 348 8.81 -10.16 -8.15
C ALA A 348 8.58 -10.65 -9.58
N ALA A 349 7.48 -11.34 -9.87
CA ALA A 349 7.17 -11.64 -11.25
C ALA A 349 7.26 -10.28 -11.93
N CYS A 350 8.32 -10.04 -12.71
CA CYS A 350 8.46 -8.80 -13.43
C CYS A 350 7.31 -8.88 -14.40
N ASN A 351 6.22 -8.24 -14.01
CA ASN A 351 5.12 -7.98 -14.86
C ASN A 351 5.40 -6.57 -15.34
N PRO A 352 5.92 -6.39 -16.56
CA PRO A 352 6.15 -5.07 -17.12
C PRO A 352 4.93 -4.19 -16.93
N LYS A 353 3.71 -4.73 -17.04
CA LYS A 353 2.47 -3.97 -16.81
C LYS A 353 2.25 -3.47 -15.39
N ALA A 354 2.73 -4.19 -14.38
CA ALA A 354 2.45 -3.88 -12.98
C ALA A 354 3.62 -3.20 -12.27
N LEU A 355 4.87 -3.40 -12.76
CA LEU A 355 6.09 -2.83 -12.20
C LEU A 355 6.77 -1.80 -13.10
N CYS A 356 6.61 -1.93 -14.42
CA CYS A 356 7.15 -0.98 -15.40
C CYS A 356 6.03 -0.31 -16.22
N SER A 357 4.82 -0.23 -15.65
CA SER A 357 3.62 0.37 -16.27
C SER A 357 3.24 -0.13 -17.67
N GLY A 358 3.84 -1.22 -18.14
CA GLY A 358 3.68 -1.83 -19.45
C GLY A 358 4.64 -1.30 -20.51
N HIS A 359 5.64 -0.51 -20.09
CA HIS A 359 6.43 0.37 -20.94
C HIS A 359 7.95 0.25 -20.72
N GLY A 360 8.40 -0.87 -20.18
CA GLY A 360 9.81 -1.12 -19.90
C GLY A 360 10.07 -2.59 -19.61
N THR A 361 11.34 -2.96 -19.59
CA THR A 361 11.79 -4.27 -19.14
C THR A 361 12.44 -4.14 -17.77
N CYS A 362 12.07 -4.98 -16.80
CA CYS A 362 12.71 -4.93 -15.49
C CYS A 362 14.18 -5.35 -15.58
N VAL A 363 15.05 -4.57 -14.94
CA VAL A 363 16.49 -4.84 -14.78
C VAL A 363 16.88 -4.71 -13.30
N ALA A 364 18.05 -5.21 -12.92
CA ALA A 364 18.55 -5.03 -11.56
C ALA A 364 18.83 -3.54 -11.28
N GLY A 365 18.32 -3.06 -10.14
CA GLY A 365 18.54 -1.73 -9.61
C GLY A 365 19.89 -1.54 -8.92
N GLY A 366 20.16 -0.30 -8.50
CA GLY A 366 21.41 0.08 -7.83
C GLY A 366 21.54 -0.35 -6.37
N THR A 367 20.45 -0.82 -5.75
CA THR A 367 20.40 -1.38 -4.40
C THR A 367 20.16 -2.89 -4.43
N GLU A 368 20.68 -3.58 -3.42
CA GLU A 368 20.61 -5.02 -3.27
C GLU A 368 19.15 -5.52 -3.22
N GLY A 369 18.72 -6.30 -4.23
CA GLY A 369 17.34 -6.78 -4.37
C GLY A 369 16.33 -5.77 -4.94
N GLY A 370 16.79 -4.56 -5.31
CA GLY A 370 15.96 -3.57 -5.98
C GLY A 370 15.74 -3.93 -7.45
N ILE A 371 14.48 -3.88 -7.90
CA ILE A 371 14.13 -3.97 -9.31
C ILE A 371 13.94 -2.54 -9.82
N THR A 372 14.64 -2.18 -10.89
CA THR A 372 14.42 -0.91 -11.61
C THR A 372 13.95 -1.21 -13.01
N CYS A 373 13.20 -0.31 -13.63
CA CYS A 373 12.79 -0.51 -15.01
C CYS A 373 13.78 0.09 -16.01
N ASP A 374 14.18 -0.70 -17.01
CA ASP A 374 14.83 -0.22 -18.23
C ASP A 374 13.74 0.10 -19.24
N CYS A 375 13.42 1.38 -19.37
CA CYS A 375 12.24 1.81 -20.10
C CYS A 375 12.39 1.66 -21.61
N GLU A 376 11.29 1.26 -22.27
CA GLU A 376 11.20 1.34 -23.72
C GLU A 376 11.30 2.80 -24.15
N ALA A 377 11.86 3.05 -25.34
CA ALA A 377 12.05 4.41 -25.84
C ALA A 377 10.73 5.20 -25.82
N GLY A 378 10.73 6.37 -25.18
CA GLY A 378 9.48 7.12 -24.96
C GLY A 378 8.85 6.90 -23.59
N TRP A 379 9.49 6.18 -22.67
CA TRP A 379 9.10 5.97 -21.26
C TRP A 379 10.29 6.18 -20.28
N THR A 380 10.00 6.68 -19.07
CA THR A 380 10.94 7.09 -17.99
C THR A 380 10.21 6.99 -16.65
N GLY A 381 10.90 7.27 -15.54
CA GLY A 381 10.38 7.04 -14.19
C GLY A 381 10.93 5.75 -13.61
N ALA A 382 10.73 5.55 -12.31
CA ALA A 382 11.29 4.39 -11.61
C ALA A 382 10.62 3.07 -12.08
N GLU A 383 9.38 3.19 -12.54
CA GLU A 383 8.46 2.14 -12.99
C GLU A 383 8.01 2.36 -14.44
N CYS A 384 8.76 3.12 -15.27
CA CYS A 384 8.35 3.51 -16.64
C CYS A 384 6.90 4.03 -16.74
N GLU A 385 6.41 4.58 -15.64
CA GLU A 385 5.08 5.11 -15.41
C GLU A 385 4.92 6.49 -16.02
N VAL A 386 6.05 7.16 -16.17
CA VAL A 386 6.14 8.44 -16.85
C VAL A 386 6.42 8.11 -18.31
N PRO A 387 5.55 8.42 -19.26
CA PRO A 387 6.00 8.50 -20.64
C PRO A 387 7.22 9.41 -20.63
N GLU A 388 8.30 8.98 -21.27
CA GLU A 388 9.30 9.88 -21.80
C GLU A 388 8.46 10.60 -22.87
N LEU A 389 7.80 11.65 -22.40
CA LEU A 389 8.36 12.95 -22.59
C LEU A 389 9.89 12.80 -22.54
N VAL A 390 10.44 12.28 -23.65
CA VAL A 390 11.31 13.10 -24.44
C VAL A 390 10.49 14.39 -24.46
N VAL A 391 10.78 15.25 -23.49
CA VAL A 391 10.84 16.64 -23.78
C VAL A 391 12.08 16.60 -24.66
N PRO A 392 12.02 16.58 -26.00
CA PRO A 392 13.09 17.24 -26.70
C PRO A 392 13.00 18.63 -26.13
N THR A 393 13.83 18.90 -25.11
CA THR A 393 13.96 20.22 -24.54
C THR A 393 14.00 21.13 -25.73
N SER A 394 12.96 21.96 -25.89
CA SER A 394 12.83 22.84 -27.03
C SER A 394 14.23 23.43 -27.29
N THR A 395 14.87 23.02 -28.38
CA THR A 395 16.28 23.38 -28.64
C THR A 395 16.38 24.77 -29.29
N GLY A 396 15.26 25.48 -29.35
CA GLY A 396 15.12 26.73 -30.08
C GLY A 396 13.92 27.58 -29.64
N PRO A 397 13.87 28.84 -30.08
CA PRO A 397 12.81 29.77 -29.70
C PRO A 397 11.45 29.30 -30.22
N ALA A 398 10.38 29.62 -29.46
CA ALA A 398 8.99 29.36 -29.85
C ALA A 398 8.69 29.84 -31.29
N PRO A 399 8.35 28.91 -32.21
CA PRO A 399 8.01 29.24 -33.58
C PRO A 399 6.87 30.26 -33.65
N PRO A 400 6.94 31.25 -34.55
CA PRO A 400 5.88 32.23 -34.69
C PRO A 400 4.67 31.60 -35.39
N LEU A 401 3.47 31.76 -34.80
CA LEU A 401 2.21 31.47 -35.48
C LEU A 401 1.82 32.59 -36.47
N THR A 402 2.34 33.80 -36.28
CA THR A 402 2.14 34.95 -37.19
C THR A 402 3.09 34.89 -38.39
N GLY A 403 2.64 35.28 -39.58
CA GLY A 403 3.50 35.42 -40.77
C GLY A 403 2.80 35.10 -42.08
N SER A 404 3.52 35.23 -43.20
CA SER A 404 2.97 35.10 -44.56
C SER A 404 3.20 33.73 -45.24
N GLY A 405 3.72 32.73 -44.51
CA GLY A 405 3.88 31.36 -45.02
C GLY A 405 2.56 30.59 -45.10
N PRO A 406 2.59 29.28 -45.45
CA PRO A 406 1.44 28.40 -45.29
C PRO A 406 1.03 28.26 -43.81
N ALA A 407 -0.27 28.21 -43.53
CA ALA A 407 -0.79 28.09 -42.17
C ALA A 407 -0.46 26.73 -41.55
N GLU A 408 -0.60 25.64 -42.31
CA GLU A 408 -0.30 24.27 -41.89
C GLU A 408 1.15 24.14 -41.43
N GLU A 409 2.12 24.62 -42.21
CA GLU A 409 3.55 24.57 -41.82
C GLU A 409 3.85 25.33 -40.51
N ARG A 410 3.15 26.45 -40.26
CA ARG A 410 3.32 27.21 -39.00
C ARG A 410 2.68 26.51 -37.82
N VAL A 411 1.48 25.96 -38.02
CA VAL A 411 0.81 25.12 -37.02
C VAL A 411 1.68 23.93 -36.71
N ASP A 412 2.25 23.28 -37.71
CA ASP A 412 3.07 22.09 -37.52
C ASP A 412 4.33 22.40 -36.73
N ALA A 413 5.08 23.42 -37.14
CA ALA A 413 6.27 23.84 -36.41
C ALA A 413 5.95 24.23 -34.95
N PHE A 414 4.85 24.94 -34.73
CA PHE A 414 4.44 25.36 -33.39
C PHE A 414 3.93 24.19 -32.54
N MET A 415 3.11 23.30 -33.09
CA MET A 415 2.57 22.14 -32.38
C MET A 415 3.67 21.15 -32.04
N ASP A 416 4.56 20.86 -32.99
CA ASP A 416 5.74 20.07 -32.73
C ASP A 416 6.56 20.72 -31.61
N TRP A 417 6.72 22.05 -31.58
CA TRP A 417 7.44 22.73 -30.50
C TRP A 417 6.70 22.70 -29.15
N ILE A 418 5.40 23.00 -29.11
CA ILE A 418 4.65 23.16 -27.86
C ILE A 418 4.46 21.83 -27.11
N LEU A 419 4.34 20.71 -27.85
CA LEU A 419 4.31 19.36 -27.27
C LEU A 419 5.62 19.01 -26.53
N ARG A 420 6.67 19.80 -26.78
CA ARG A 420 8.03 19.61 -26.26
C ARG A 420 8.51 20.81 -25.44
N ALA A 421 7.64 21.78 -25.20
CA ALA A 421 7.97 23.00 -24.48
C ALA A 421 8.04 22.76 -22.97
N ARG A 422 8.99 23.40 -22.29
CA ARG A 422 9.09 23.35 -20.82
C ARG A 422 8.04 24.24 -20.17
N VAL A 423 7.74 23.99 -18.90
CA VAL A 423 6.83 24.83 -18.08
C VAL A 423 7.22 26.31 -18.13
N ALA A 424 8.52 26.63 -18.11
CA ALA A 424 9.03 28.00 -18.21
C ALA A 424 8.73 28.69 -19.56
N GLU A 425 8.37 27.92 -20.60
CA GLU A 425 8.08 28.41 -21.95
C GLU A 425 6.57 28.61 -22.19
N ILE A 426 5.71 28.20 -21.25
CA ILE A 426 4.25 28.42 -21.28
C ILE A 426 3.90 29.90 -21.52
N PRO A 427 4.52 30.90 -20.85
CA PRO A 427 4.21 32.30 -21.11
C PRO A 427 4.44 32.69 -22.58
N LYS A 428 5.44 32.08 -23.24
CA LYS A 428 5.73 32.33 -24.65
C LYS A 428 4.75 31.63 -25.57
N ALA A 429 4.37 30.39 -25.27
CA ALA A 429 3.32 29.69 -25.99
C ALA A 429 2.01 30.50 -25.99
N LEU A 430 1.60 30.99 -24.81
CA LEU A 430 0.44 31.85 -24.64
C LEU A 430 0.57 33.14 -25.47
N GLU A 431 1.72 33.83 -25.41
CA GLU A 431 1.97 35.02 -26.24
C GLU A 431 1.79 34.73 -27.74
N ARG A 432 2.31 33.60 -28.25
CA ARG A 432 2.19 33.22 -29.66
C ARG A 432 0.74 32.92 -30.05
N THR A 433 0.03 32.17 -29.20
CA THR A 433 -1.37 31.80 -29.44
C THR A 433 -2.28 33.04 -29.39
N PHE A 434 -2.10 33.93 -28.40
CA PHE A 434 -2.87 35.17 -28.32
C PHE A 434 -2.62 36.12 -29.49
N ALA A 435 -1.43 36.10 -30.10
CA ALA A 435 -1.11 36.95 -31.25
C ALA A 435 -1.90 36.60 -32.52
N VAL A 436 -2.53 35.42 -32.59
CA VAL A 436 -3.29 34.94 -33.76
C VAL A 436 -4.77 34.72 -33.45
N HIS A 437 -5.29 35.46 -32.47
CA HIS A 437 -6.68 35.42 -32.10
C HIS A 437 -7.62 35.74 -33.28
N GLY A 438 -8.62 34.90 -33.52
CA GLY A 438 -9.58 35.03 -34.61
C GLY A 438 -9.01 34.74 -36.00
N ASP A 439 -7.80 34.17 -36.13
CA ASP A 439 -7.25 33.79 -37.42
C ASP A 439 -7.88 32.47 -37.92
N GLU A 440 -8.94 32.59 -38.72
CA GLU A 440 -9.67 31.46 -39.29
C GLU A 440 -8.81 30.53 -40.16
N THR A 441 -7.73 31.05 -40.76
CA THR A 441 -6.85 30.20 -41.60
C THR A 441 -6.01 29.26 -40.73
N LEU A 442 -5.51 29.77 -39.59
CA LEU A 442 -4.84 28.93 -38.59
C LEU A 442 -5.83 28.02 -37.85
N GLY A 443 -7.05 28.51 -37.60
CA GLY A 443 -8.14 27.69 -37.06
C GLY A 443 -8.41 26.46 -37.93
N ALA A 444 -8.60 26.64 -39.24
CA ALA A 444 -8.80 25.55 -40.18
C ALA A 444 -7.60 24.57 -40.21
N ALA A 445 -6.36 25.08 -40.16
CA ALA A 445 -5.17 24.24 -40.11
C ALA A 445 -5.08 23.39 -38.82
N LEU A 446 -5.45 23.96 -37.66
CA LEU A 446 -5.54 23.22 -36.40
C LEU A 446 -6.65 22.16 -36.44
N VAL A 447 -7.81 22.45 -37.05
CA VAL A 447 -8.88 21.47 -37.26
C VAL A 447 -8.39 20.29 -38.10
N ASN A 448 -7.67 20.56 -39.20
CA ASN A 448 -7.06 19.50 -40.02
C ASN A 448 -6.09 18.65 -39.20
N ARG A 449 -5.22 19.28 -38.40
CA ARG A 449 -4.26 18.57 -37.55
C ARG A 449 -4.94 17.72 -36.48
N PHE A 450 -5.98 18.24 -35.80
CA PHE A 450 -6.77 17.45 -34.85
C PHE A 450 -7.32 16.18 -35.51
N ASN A 451 -7.95 16.31 -36.67
CA ASN A 451 -8.51 15.16 -37.39
C ASN A 451 -7.45 14.15 -37.83
N ALA A 452 -6.22 14.59 -38.10
CA ALA A 452 -5.12 13.71 -38.47
C ALA A 452 -4.59 12.87 -37.28
N VAL A 453 -4.63 13.41 -36.07
CA VAL A 453 -3.97 12.80 -34.89
C VAL A 453 -4.94 12.20 -33.87
N ARG A 454 -6.23 12.57 -33.91
CA ARG A 454 -7.22 12.19 -32.88
C ARG A 454 -7.38 10.68 -32.62
N ASP A 455 -7.01 9.83 -33.57
CA ASP A 455 -7.11 8.38 -33.42
C ASP A 455 -5.79 7.70 -33.04
N SER A 456 -4.66 8.38 -33.24
CA SER A 456 -3.30 7.84 -33.03
C SER A 456 -2.56 8.47 -31.86
N ASP A 457 -2.80 9.75 -31.57
CA ASP A 457 -2.12 10.52 -30.51
C ASP A 457 -3.13 11.40 -29.77
N ALA A 458 -3.64 10.87 -28.65
CA ALA A 458 -4.67 11.56 -27.86
C ALA A 458 -4.13 12.78 -27.11
N MET A 459 -2.86 12.77 -26.73
CA MET A 459 -2.22 13.89 -26.03
C MET A 459 -2.08 15.08 -26.98
N GLU A 460 -1.59 14.81 -28.20
CA GLU A 460 -1.51 15.85 -29.23
C GLU A 460 -2.88 16.40 -29.58
N ALA A 461 -3.88 15.53 -29.78
CA ALA A 461 -5.24 15.95 -30.09
C ALA A 461 -5.81 16.90 -29.02
N LEU A 462 -5.61 16.59 -27.73
CA LEU A 462 -6.02 17.46 -26.62
C LEU A 462 -5.26 18.79 -26.61
N MET A 463 -3.99 18.79 -26.97
CA MET A 463 -3.20 20.02 -27.11
C MET A 463 -3.71 20.89 -28.26
N VAL A 464 -4.02 20.28 -29.41
CA VAL A 464 -4.63 20.99 -30.56
C VAL A 464 -5.95 21.64 -30.15
N LEU A 465 -6.84 20.91 -29.45
CA LEU A 465 -8.09 21.46 -28.93
C LEU A 465 -7.85 22.62 -27.94
N SER A 466 -6.78 22.56 -27.15
CA SER A 466 -6.39 23.66 -26.22
C SER A 466 -6.03 24.93 -26.99
N VAL A 467 -5.13 24.82 -27.97
CA VAL A 467 -4.69 25.95 -28.79
C VAL A 467 -5.87 26.51 -29.58
N LEU A 468 -6.71 25.66 -30.14
CA LEU A 468 -7.90 26.04 -30.89
C LEU A 468 -8.90 26.84 -30.04
N GLY A 469 -9.08 26.47 -28.76
CA GLY A 469 -9.92 27.20 -27.82
C GLY A 469 -9.39 28.60 -27.51
N GLU A 470 -8.07 28.75 -27.40
CA GLU A 470 -7.41 30.02 -27.08
C GLU A 470 -7.36 31.01 -28.25
N ILE A 471 -7.27 30.51 -29.49
CA ILE A 471 -7.32 31.39 -30.67
C ILE A 471 -8.73 31.90 -30.97
N ARG A 472 -9.78 31.22 -30.53
CA ARG A 472 -11.19 31.61 -30.65
C ARG A 472 -11.67 31.90 -32.08
N THR A 473 -11.69 30.87 -32.90
CA THR A 473 -12.18 30.91 -34.28
C THR A 473 -13.56 30.25 -34.42
N ASP A 474 -14.31 30.62 -35.45
CA ASP A 474 -15.57 29.98 -35.83
C ASP A 474 -15.32 28.51 -36.24
N ALA A 475 -14.23 28.25 -36.98
CA ALA A 475 -13.80 26.88 -37.29
C ALA A 475 -13.56 26.03 -36.01
N GLY A 476 -13.05 26.66 -34.95
CA GLY A 476 -12.88 26.02 -33.66
C GLY A 476 -14.21 25.67 -32.99
N TYR A 477 -15.15 26.62 -32.99
CA TYR A 477 -16.51 26.38 -32.49
C TYR A 477 -17.19 25.21 -33.20
N ASP A 478 -17.15 25.18 -34.53
CA ASP A 478 -17.75 24.13 -35.33
C ASP A 478 -17.14 22.75 -35.04
N LEU A 479 -15.81 22.68 -34.84
CA LEU A 479 -15.16 21.44 -34.43
C LEU A 479 -15.62 21.01 -33.03
N PHE A 480 -15.64 21.91 -32.04
CA PHE A 480 -16.08 21.55 -30.68
C PHE A 480 -17.52 21.03 -30.66
N VAL A 481 -18.43 21.70 -31.39
CA VAL A 481 -19.81 21.25 -31.52
C VAL A 481 -19.91 19.89 -32.20
N SER A 482 -19.10 19.63 -33.22
CA SER A 482 -19.12 18.34 -33.92
C SER A 482 -18.61 17.19 -33.02
N VAL A 483 -17.50 17.38 -32.29
CA VAL A 483 -16.98 16.40 -31.32
C VAL A 483 -18.00 16.10 -30.21
N LEU A 484 -18.71 17.12 -29.73
CA LEU A 484 -19.77 16.98 -28.73
C LEU A 484 -21.03 16.28 -29.24
N ALA A 485 -21.21 16.19 -30.55
CA ALA A 485 -22.33 15.48 -31.17
C ALA A 485 -22.00 14.02 -31.48
N GLU A 486 -20.73 13.60 -31.34
CA GLU A 486 -20.32 12.22 -31.56
C GLU A 486 -20.90 11.30 -30.47
N PRO A 487 -21.56 10.19 -30.84
CA PRO A 487 -22.14 9.27 -29.87
C PRO A 487 -21.04 8.54 -29.10
N LEU A 488 -21.17 8.45 -27.77
CA LEU A 488 -20.19 7.74 -26.97
C LEU A 488 -20.29 6.22 -27.22
N PRO A 489 -19.16 5.53 -27.45
CA PRO A 489 -19.12 4.08 -27.47
C PRO A 489 -19.72 3.49 -26.18
N PRO A 490 -20.39 2.33 -26.23
CA PRO A 490 -20.97 1.73 -25.04
C PRO A 490 -19.88 1.40 -24.01
N PRO A 491 -20.21 1.40 -22.70
CA PRO A 491 -19.31 0.86 -21.68
C PRO A 491 -19.01 -0.62 -21.96
N SER A 492 -17.86 -1.10 -21.50
CA SER A 492 -17.45 -2.50 -21.65
C SER A 492 -18.44 -3.46 -20.98
N GLU A 493 -18.62 -4.65 -21.55
CA GLU A 493 -19.29 -5.75 -20.84
C GLU A 493 -18.32 -6.33 -19.78
N GLY A 494 -18.35 -5.81 -18.55
CA GLY A 494 -17.53 -6.28 -17.43
C GLY A 494 -16.93 -5.16 -16.57
N HIS A 495 -16.00 -5.51 -15.68
CA HIS A 495 -15.21 -4.54 -14.91
C HIS A 495 -14.00 -4.10 -15.74
N GLY A 496 -14.15 -2.99 -16.46
CA GLY A 496 -13.10 -2.31 -17.23
C GLY A 496 -13.70 -1.13 -18.00
N GLU A 497 -12.94 -0.06 -18.22
CA GLU A 497 -13.40 1.10 -19.01
C GLU A 497 -13.10 0.88 -20.50
N ASN A 498 -14.03 1.27 -21.39
CA ASN A 498 -13.81 1.19 -22.84
C ASN A 498 -12.82 2.30 -23.25
N PRO A 499 -11.61 1.99 -23.74
CA PRO A 499 -10.58 3.00 -24.03
C PRO A 499 -11.02 4.04 -25.08
N GLU A 500 -11.81 3.62 -26.07
CA GLU A 500 -12.34 4.52 -27.10
C GLU A 500 -13.37 5.48 -26.50
N ARG A 501 -14.20 4.97 -25.57
CA ARG A 501 -15.15 5.79 -24.81
C ARG A 501 -14.42 6.82 -23.95
N GLY A 502 -13.40 6.41 -23.19
CA GLY A 502 -12.60 7.31 -22.35
C GLY A 502 -11.92 8.41 -23.16
N ARG A 503 -11.33 8.05 -24.31
CA ARG A 503 -10.70 9.01 -25.23
C ARG A 503 -11.71 10.03 -25.79
N LEU A 504 -12.83 9.59 -26.34
CA LEU A 504 -13.85 10.50 -26.88
C LEU A 504 -14.43 11.40 -25.79
N LEU A 505 -14.65 10.85 -24.59
CA LEU A 505 -15.12 11.62 -23.44
C LEU A 505 -14.13 12.72 -23.04
N GLY A 506 -12.82 12.42 -23.09
CA GLY A 506 -11.76 13.42 -22.90
C GLY A 506 -11.82 14.55 -23.92
N TYR A 507 -12.01 14.23 -25.20
CA TYR A 507 -12.18 15.24 -26.25
C TYR A 507 -13.45 16.08 -26.06
N GLN A 508 -14.57 15.46 -25.68
CA GLN A 508 -15.82 16.16 -25.41
C GLN A 508 -15.68 17.13 -24.22
N ILE A 509 -15.08 16.69 -23.11
CA ILE A 509 -14.79 17.56 -21.95
C ILE A 509 -13.90 18.73 -22.36
N LYS A 510 -12.87 18.48 -23.18
CA LYS A 510 -11.98 19.52 -23.67
C LYS A 510 -12.68 20.49 -24.64
N ALA A 511 -13.58 19.99 -25.47
CA ALA A 511 -14.41 20.80 -26.36
C ALA A 511 -15.34 21.74 -25.56
N VAL A 512 -15.89 21.28 -24.42
CA VAL A 512 -16.64 22.17 -23.50
C VAL A 512 -15.77 23.33 -23.00
N HIS A 513 -14.51 23.08 -22.63
CA HIS A 513 -13.59 24.16 -22.26
C HIS A 513 -13.34 25.11 -23.43
N GLY A 514 -13.08 24.56 -24.61
CA GLY A 514 -12.88 25.33 -25.84
C GLY A 514 -14.04 26.28 -26.13
N ILE A 515 -15.29 25.79 -26.05
CA ILE A 515 -16.50 26.62 -26.15
C ILE A 515 -16.50 27.72 -25.10
N GLY A 516 -16.17 27.39 -23.85
CA GLY A 516 -16.07 28.36 -22.75
C GLY A 516 -15.09 29.51 -23.02
N TYR A 517 -14.01 29.25 -23.74
CA TYR A 517 -13.03 30.27 -24.10
C TYR A 517 -13.50 31.23 -25.18
N LEU A 518 -14.46 30.86 -26.04
CA LEU A 518 -14.90 31.70 -27.18
C LEU A 518 -15.57 33.01 -26.79
N PHE A 519 -16.19 33.05 -25.61
CA PHE A 519 -16.85 34.22 -25.06
C PHE A 519 -18.00 34.82 -25.89
N THR A 520 -18.67 34.01 -26.72
CA THR A 520 -19.81 34.44 -27.55
C THR A 520 -21.16 34.03 -26.96
N PRO A 521 -22.27 34.72 -27.30
CA PRO A 521 -23.62 34.29 -26.91
C PRO A 521 -24.00 32.89 -27.41
N ALA A 522 -23.48 32.49 -28.59
CA ALA A 522 -23.70 31.15 -29.13
C ALA A 522 -23.03 30.08 -28.27
N ALA A 523 -21.79 30.33 -27.83
CA ALA A 523 -21.07 29.46 -26.91
C ALA A 523 -21.80 29.33 -25.56
N ASP A 524 -22.28 30.45 -25.00
CA ASP A 524 -23.08 30.44 -23.76
C ASP A 524 -24.36 29.61 -23.91
N ALA A 525 -25.11 29.82 -25.00
CA ALA A 525 -26.30 29.04 -25.29
C ALA A 525 -25.99 27.54 -25.42
N LYS A 526 -24.88 27.20 -26.07
CA LYS A 526 -24.46 25.81 -26.23
C LYS A 526 -24.07 25.15 -24.90
N LEU A 527 -23.36 25.86 -24.01
CA LEU A 527 -23.04 25.33 -22.67
C LEU A 527 -24.30 25.03 -21.86
N LEU A 528 -25.31 25.90 -21.93
CA LEU A 528 -26.60 25.69 -21.26
C LEU A 528 -27.40 24.54 -21.88
N GLU A 529 -27.39 24.40 -23.21
CA GLU A 529 -27.98 23.24 -23.90
C GLU A 529 -27.32 21.93 -23.45
N LEU A 530 -25.99 21.90 -23.38
CA LEU A 530 -25.24 20.72 -22.93
C LEU A 530 -25.54 20.34 -21.48
N ALA A 531 -25.71 21.31 -20.59
CA ALA A 531 -26.04 21.09 -19.19
C ALA A 531 -27.37 20.32 -18.99
N ASP A 532 -28.28 20.40 -19.96
CA ASP A 532 -29.55 19.68 -19.97
C ASP A 532 -29.47 18.38 -20.79
N GLN A 533 -28.95 18.45 -22.02
CA GLN A 533 -29.24 17.46 -23.05
C GLN A 533 -28.16 16.41 -23.29
N HIS A 534 -26.90 16.66 -22.91
CA HIS A 534 -25.82 15.72 -23.22
C HIS A 534 -26.03 14.38 -22.50
N GLU A 535 -25.70 13.25 -23.11
CA GLU A 535 -25.94 11.92 -22.52
C GLU A 535 -25.07 11.62 -21.29
N ALA A 536 -23.79 12.01 -21.33
CA ALA A 536 -22.85 11.80 -20.25
C ALA A 536 -22.95 12.87 -19.16
N GLN A 537 -23.18 12.45 -17.91
CA GLN A 537 -23.24 13.33 -16.74
C GLN A 537 -21.98 14.18 -16.56
N VAL A 538 -20.80 13.62 -16.80
CA VAL A 538 -19.53 14.37 -16.65
C VAL A 538 -19.43 15.54 -17.63
N VAL A 539 -19.97 15.43 -18.84
CA VAL A 539 -20.00 16.52 -19.82
C VAL A 539 -21.00 17.59 -19.39
N ARG A 540 -22.19 17.19 -18.87
CA ARG A 540 -23.17 18.13 -18.31
C ARG A 540 -22.58 18.90 -17.12
N ALA A 541 -21.95 18.21 -16.19
CA ALA A 541 -21.27 18.79 -15.04
C ALA A 541 -20.16 19.77 -15.47
N GLN A 542 -19.36 19.40 -16.47
CA GLN A 542 -18.33 20.28 -16.99
C GLN A 542 -18.92 21.51 -17.69
N ALA A 543 -20.05 21.39 -18.40
CA ALA A 543 -20.72 22.53 -19.03
C ALA A 543 -21.24 23.53 -17.99
N ILE A 544 -21.88 23.04 -16.91
CA ILE A 544 -22.32 23.85 -15.77
C ILE A 544 -21.13 24.58 -15.14
N ARG A 545 -20.03 23.86 -14.87
CA ARG A 545 -18.82 24.45 -14.29
C ARG A 545 -18.24 25.52 -15.19
N THR A 546 -18.11 25.25 -16.49
CA THR A 546 -17.51 26.18 -17.46
C THR A 546 -18.33 27.47 -17.58
N TYR A 547 -19.66 27.35 -17.64
CA TYR A 547 -20.56 28.49 -17.70
C TYR A 547 -20.53 29.35 -16.42
N THR A 548 -20.61 28.69 -15.26
CA THR A 548 -20.66 29.38 -13.95
C THR A 548 -19.33 30.00 -13.54
N PHE A 549 -18.19 29.42 -13.95
CA PHE A 549 -16.87 29.98 -13.71
C PHE A 549 -16.67 31.32 -14.42
N ARG A 550 -17.21 31.44 -15.64
CA ARG A 550 -17.03 32.62 -16.49
C ARG A 550 -17.84 33.83 -16.01
N GLN A 551 -19.08 33.60 -15.59
CA GLN A 551 -20.09 34.64 -15.45
C GLN A 551 -20.25 34.98 -13.95
N GLY A 552 -20.20 36.26 -13.60
CA GLY A 552 -20.30 36.74 -12.21
C GLY A 552 -21.68 36.53 -11.57
N ASN A 553 -22.07 37.42 -10.66
CA ASN A 553 -23.36 37.32 -9.95
C ASN A 553 -24.55 37.19 -10.93
N GLY A 554 -25.34 36.11 -10.79
CA GLY A 554 -26.51 35.79 -11.63
C GLY A 554 -26.34 34.59 -12.57
N ALA A 555 -25.11 34.18 -12.86
CA ALA A 555 -24.82 33.02 -13.72
C ALA A 555 -25.33 31.70 -13.15
N ARG A 556 -25.20 31.53 -11.83
CA ARG A 556 -25.63 30.33 -11.12
C ARG A 556 -27.13 30.11 -11.25
N ASP A 557 -27.95 31.16 -11.25
CA ASP A 557 -29.40 31.01 -11.39
C ASP A 557 -29.78 30.55 -12.79
N ILE A 558 -29.11 31.07 -13.83
CA ILE A 558 -29.31 30.65 -15.21
C ILE A 558 -28.83 29.20 -15.41
N ALA A 559 -27.65 28.86 -14.91
CA ALA A 559 -27.12 27.50 -14.97
C ALA A 559 -28.02 26.51 -14.23
N ARG A 560 -28.57 26.89 -13.07
CA ARG A 560 -29.51 26.06 -12.31
C ARG A 560 -30.82 25.83 -13.03
N ALA A 561 -31.31 26.83 -13.77
CA ALA A 561 -32.51 26.69 -14.58
C ALA A 561 -32.31 25.77 -15.79
N ALA A 562 -31.09 25.68 -16.32
CA ALA A 562 -30.73 24.78 -17.41
C ALA A 562 -30.35 23.36 -16.95
N ALA A 563 -29.75 23.22 -15.77
CA ALA A 563 -29.34 21.93 -15.23
C ALA A 563 -30.54 21.03 -14.92
N ARG A 564 -30.35 19.71 -15.09
CA ARG A 564 -31.34 18.72 -14.69
C ARG A 564 -31.64 18.80 -13.19
N PRO A 565 -32.89 18.56 -12.75
CA PRO A 565 -33.27 18.68 -11.34
C PRO A 565 -32.36 17.92 -10.37
N GLU A 566 -31.96 16.69 -10.72
CA GLU A 566 -31.09 15.81 -9.94
C GLU A 566 -29.61 16.22 -9.95
N GLU A 567 -29.24 17.19 -10.78
CA GLU A 567 -27.86 17.63 -11.03
C GLU A 567 -27.62 19.10 -10.67
N GLN A 568 -28.65 19.79 -10.14
CA GLN A 568 -28.54 21.20 -9.77
C GLN A 568 -27.48 21.47 -8.70
N TRP A 569 -27.06 20.45 -7.95
CA TRP A 569 -25.98 20.55 -6.98
C TRP A 569 -24.61 20.81 -7.63
N PHE A 570 -24.40 20.48 -8.92
CA PHE A 570 -23.17 20.86 -9.64
C PHE A 570 -22.98 22.38 -9.73
N VAL A 571 -24.07 23.16 -9.69
CA VAL A 571 -24.03 24.63 -9.70
C VAL A 571 -23.48 25.19 -8.38
N ASP A 572 -23.71 24.47 -7.29
CA ASP A 572 -23.29 24.83 -5.93
C ASP A 572 -21.87 24.35 -5.60
N ARG A 573 -21.31 23.49 -6.45
CA ARG A 573 -19.96 22.97 -6.31
C ARG A 573 -18.95 24.13 -6.33
N PHE A 574 -17.94 24.02 -5.49
CA PHE A 574 -16.93 25.03 -5.30
C PHE A 574 -15.54 24.42 -5.52
N GLU A 575 -14.58 25.21 -5.99
CA GLU A 575 -13.23 24.72 -6.27
C GLU A 575 -12.40 24.69 -5.00
N ASN A 576 -11.49 23.71 -4.91
CA ASN A 576 -10.44 23.64 -3.90
C ASN A 576 -9.34 24.67 -4.19
N ARG A 577 -9.72 25.95 -4.13
CA ARG A 577 -8.85 27.11 -4.28
C ARG A 577 -9.36 28.20 -3.35
N ASP A 578 -8.46 28.78 -2.57
CA ASP A 578 -8.69 30.00 -1.80
C ASP A 578 -8.80 31.17 -2.78
N LEU A 579 -9.98 31.30 -3.39
CA LEU A 579 -10.34 32.49 -4.15
C LEU A 579 -10.93 33.53 -3.20
N ASP A 580 -11.04 34.77 -3.71
CA ASP A 580 -11.44 36.04 -3.05
C ASP A 580 -12.74 36.03 -2.20
N SER A 581 -13.33 34.88 -1.89
CA SER A 581 -14.47 34.72 -0.98
C SER A 581 -14.16 34.99 0.49
N GLY A 582 -12.88 34.99 0.90
CA GLY A 582 -12.47 35.19 2.29
C GLY A 582 -12.93 34.07 3.24
N LYS A 583 -13.30 32.91 2.69
CA LYS A 583 -13.71 31.70 3.43
C LYS A 583 -12.73 30.57 3.14
N THR A 584 -12.45 29.74 4.15
CA THR A 584 -11.62 28.53 3.99
C THR A 584 -12.35 27.48 3.14
N PHE A 585 -11.61 26.49 2.66
CA PHE A 585 -12.19 25.33 2.00
C PHE A 585 -13.23 24.62 2.88
N ASP A 586 -12.93 24.43 4.17
CA ASP A 586 -13.81 23.74 5.13
C ASP A 586 -15.12 24.50 5.35
N GLU A 587 -15.07 25.83 5.47
CA GLU A 587 -16.28 26.66 5.61
C GLU A 587 -17.18 26.52 4.37
N ARG A 588 -16.57 26.42 3.18
CA ARG A 588 -17.31 26.23 1.92
C ARG A 588 -17.84 24.80 1.78
N LEU A 589 -17.10 23.81 2.29
CA LEU A 589 -17.51 22.42 2.34
C LEU A 589 -18.68 22.23 3.30
N GLU A 590 -18.64 22.84 4.48
CA GLU A 590 -19.72 22.84 5.46
C GLU A 590 -20.98 23.51 4.88
N GLU A 591 -20.85 24.64 4.18
CA GLU A 591 -21.97 25.31 3.50
C GLU A 591 -22.59 24.41 2.42
N PHE A 592 -21.75 23.76 1.61
CA PHE A 592 -22.20 22.87 0.55
C PHE A 592 -22.90 21.62 1.10
N THR A 593 -22.31 20.96 2.09
CA THR A 593 -22.86 19.74 2.70
C THR A 593 -24.13 20.02 3.51
N THR A 594 -24.23 21.20 4.14
CA THR A 594 -25.47 21.66 4.79
C THR A 594 -26.59 21.88 3.76
N LYS A 595 -26.25 22.39 2.58
CA LYS A 595 -27.21 22.65 1.49
C LYS A 595 -27.61 21.38 0.74
N HIS A 596 -26.71 20.39 0.65
CA HIS A 596 -26.90 19.13 -0.06
C HIS A 596 -26.62 17.92 0.85
N PRO A 597 -27.42 17.74 1.92
CA PRO A 597 -27.19 16.68 2.91
C PRO A 597 -27.37 15.27 2.33
N ASP A 598 -28.09 15.15 1.20
CA ASP A 598 -28.33 13.91 0.46
C ASP A 598 -27.11 13.42 -0.33
N LEU A 599 -26.13 14.28 -0.58
CA LEU A 599 -24.86 13.93 -1.22
C LEU A 599 -23.80 13.47 -0.21
N VAL A 600 -24.04 13.70 1.08
CA VAL A 600 -23.18 13.23 2.17
C VAL A 600 -23.60 11.79 2.47
N GLN A 601 -22.76 10.82 2.11
CA GLN A 601 -23.03 9.44 2.51
C GLN A 601 -23.11 9.39 4.05
N PRO A 602 -24.15 8.77 4.63
CA PRO A 602 -24.21 8.62 6.08
C PRO A 602 -22.97 7.82 6.51
N ALA A 603 -22.29 8.30 7.55
CA ALA A 603 -21.27 7.53 8.23
C ALA A 603 -21.84 6.14 8.51
N GLN A 604 -21.28 5.11 7.87
CA GLN A 604 -21.77 3.76 8.08
C GLN A 604 -21.57 3.41 9.56
N PRO A 605 -22.61 2.90 10.25
CA PRO A 605 -22.57 2.63 11.67
C PRO A 605 -21.57 1.53 12.07
#